data_AF-A0A0M4E4S0-F1
#
_entry.id   AF-A0A0M4E4S0-F1
#
_cell.length_a   1.000
_cell.length_b   1.000
_cell.length_c   1.000
_cell.angle_alpha   90.00
_cell.angle_beta   90.00
_cell.angle_gamma   90.00
#
_symmetry.space_group_name_H-M   'P 1'
#
loop_
_entity.id
_entity.type
_entity.pdbx_description
1 polymer ?
#
loop_
_entity_poly.entity_id
_entity_poly.type
_entity_poly.pdbx_seq_one_letter_code
_entity_poly.pdbx_strand_id
1 'polypeptide(L)'
;MSFPTSGANESAPVRRFNMEPNLFETPAEAQNRHLNEKVDARDVAEMKAQMVVVADGMATQTAYLKSLMKRDNAFSETRGSTFPISSETGLMEVDLLISENKDIYVRKMKMLLEQAQLSKSLKNIMTEDLICCYNVDGVSGKKGLKQYKSFLPALLGKQKNIYY
;
A
#
# COMPACT_ATOMS: atom_id res chain seq x y z
N MET A 1 53.43 78.67 -26.77
CA MET A 1 53.75 77.96 -28.02
C MET A 1 52.52 77.11 -28.35
N SER A 2 51.62 77.59 -29.20
CA SER A 2 51.62 77.46 -30.66
C SER A 2 51.10 76.11 -31.16
N PHE A 3 49.80 76.11 -31.44
CA PHE A 3 49.11 75.51 -32.60
C PHE A 3 48.85 73.99 -32.70
N PRO A 4 47.83 73.60 -33.51
CA PRO A 4 46.87 72.52 -33.24
C PRO A 4 46.97 71.40 -34.28
N THR A 5 46.09 70.41 -34.22
CA THR A 5 45.58 69.76 -35.44
C THR A 5 44.12 69.36 -35.29
N SER A 6 43.29 70.17 -35.94
CA SER A 6 42.00 69.77 -36.50
C SER A 6 42.25 68.86 -37.71
N GLY A 7 41.41 67.85 -37.88
CA GLY A 7 41.30 66.98 -39.05
C GLY A 7 40.26 65.90 -38.74
N ALA A 8 38.97 66.16 -38.95
CA ALA A 8 38.25 65.96 -40.20
C ALA A 8 38.32 64.51 -40.71
N ASN A 9 37.28 63.72 -40.43
CA ASN A 9 36.75 62.63 -41.27
C ASN A 9 35.43 62.16 -40.63
N GLU A 10 34.29 62.72 -41.01
CA GLU A 10 33.39 62.23 -42.06
C GLU A 10 32.62 60.94 -41.67
N SER A 11 31.30 61.09 -41.70
CA SER A 11 30.30 60.09 -41.40
C SER A 11 30.36 58.91 -42.36
N ALA A 12 30.36 57.68 -41.83
CA ALA A 12 29.83 56.53 -42.55
C ALA A 12 29.15 55.57 -41.56
N PRO A 13 27.95 55.03 -41.88
CA PRO A 13 27.23 54.16 -40.98
C PRO A 13 27.94 52.82 -40.88
N VAL A 14 28.17 52.35 -39.65
CA VAL A 14 28.60 50.98 -39.38
C VAL A 14 27.57 50.05 -40.00
N ARG A 15 27.93 49.41 -41.13
CA ARG A 15 27.14 48.35 -41.76
C ARG A 15 26.92 47.26 -40.72
N ARG A 16 25.69 47.15 -40.20
CA ARG A 16 25.22 45.94 -39.54
C ARG A 16 25.32 44.83 -40.57
N PHE A 17 26.28 43.93 -40.41
CA PHE A 17 26.21 42.61 -41.03
C PHE A 17 25.01 41.89 -40.41
N ASN A 18 23.84 42.05 -41.03
CA ASN A 18 22.75 41.11 -40.83
C ASN A 18 23.28 39.76 -41.33
N MET A 19 23.40 38.79 -40.43
CA MET A 19 23.48 37.39 -40.80
C MET A 19 22.26 37.08 -41.68
N GLU A 20 22.48 36.79 -42.95
CA GLU A 20 21.45 36.14 -43.75
C GLU A 20 21.21 34.73 -43.19
N PRO A 21 19.96 34.25 -43.11
CA PRO A 21 19.70 32.85 -42.84
C PRO A 21 20.32 32.02 -43.97
N ASN A 22 21.22 31.11 -43.61
CA ASN A 22 21.98 30.27 -44.52
C ASN A 22 21.02 29.47 -45.43
N LEU A 23 20.83 29.93 -46.67
CA LEU A 23 19.78 29.44 -47.58
C LEU A 23 20.15 28.12 -48.30
N PHE A 24 21.33 27.56 -48.04
CA PHE A 24 21.76 26.27 -48.57
C PHE A 24 22.40 25.45 -47.46
N GLU A 25 21.57 24.66 -46.76
CA GLU A 25 22.09 23.53 -45.98
C GLU A 25 22.83 22.58 -46.90
N THR A 26 24.06 22.23 -46.53
CA THR A 26 24.80 21.21 -47.27
C THR A 26 24.12 19.85 -47.09
N PRO A 27 24.25 18.91 -48.05
CA PRO A 27 23.67 17.57 -47.91
C PRO A 27 24.10 16.86 -46.61
N ALA A 28 25.30 17.15 -46.10
CA ALA A 28 25.80 16.63 -44.84
C ALA A 28 25.09 17.25 -43.61
N GLU A 29 24.78 18.55 -43.63
CA GLU A 29 24.06 19.23 -42.55
C GLU A 29 22.59 18.79 -42.50
N ALA A 30 21.95 18.65 -43.66
CA ALA A 30 20.58 18.12 -43.75
C ALA A 30 20.51 16.65 -43.25
N GLN A 31 21.52 15.84 -43.57
CA GLN A 31 21.62 14.47 -43.08
C GLN A 31 21.85 14.41 -41.57
N ASN A 32 22.70 15.28 -41.01
CA ASN A 32 22.93 15.38 -39.57
C ASN A 32 21.68 15.84 -38.82
N ARG A 33 20.94 16.82 -39.35
CA ARG A 33 19.64 17.27 -38.82
C ARG A 33 18.63 16.11 -38.78
N HIS A 34 18.50 15.39 -39.89
CA HIS A 34 17.59 14.26 -39.99
C HIS A 34 17.97 13.09 -39.05
N LEU A 35 19.27 12.82 -38.88
CA LEU A 35 19.76 11.83 -37.94
C LEU A 35 19.44 12.22 -36.49
N ASN A 36 19.67 13.49 -36.11
CA ASN A 36 19.34 13.99 -34.78
C ASN A 36 17.82 13.89 -34.50
N GLU A 37 16.98 14.33 -35.44
CA GLU A 37 15.52 14.23 -35.29
C GLU A 37 15.02 12.78 -35.13
N LYS A 38 15.64 11.82 -35.85
CA LYS A 38 15.31 10.40 -35.72
C LYS A 38 15.80 9.78 -34.41
N VAL A 39 16.94 10.23 -33.90
CA VAL A 39 17.45 9.81 -32.58
C VAL A 39 16.50 10.32 -31.49
N ASP A 40 16.13 11.60 -31.52
CA ASP A 40 15.19 12.19 -30.56
C ASP A 40 13.82 11.48 -30.59
N ALA A 41 13.29 11.21 -31.79
CA ALA A 41 12.03 10.50 -31.94
C ALA A 41 12.09 9.06 -31.41
N ARG A 42 13.23 8.38 -31.59
CA ARG A 42 13.45 7.02 -31.08
C ARG A 42 13.51 7.01 -29.55
N ASP A 43 14.28 7.93 -28.95
CA ASP A 43 14.45 8.01 -27.51
C ASP A 43 13.13 8.34 -26.81
N VAL A 44 12.32 9.23 -27.40
CA VAL A 44 10.96 9.53 -26.92
C VAL A 44 10.04 8.32 -27.04
N ALA A 45 10.13 7.54 -28.12
CA ALA A 45 9.32 6.34 -28.29
C ALA A 45 9.69 5.25 -27.28
N GLU A 46 10.99 5.06 -27.02
CA GLU A 46 11.50 4.10 -26.05
C GLU A 46 11.12 4.49 -24.62
N MET A 47 11.23 5.77 -24.27
CA MET A 47 10.79 6.29 -22.98
C MET A 47 9.28 6.09 -22.76
N LYS A 48 8.45 6.32 -23.79
CA LYS A 48 7.00 6.05 -23.72
C LYS A 48 6.72 4.56 -23.51
N ALA A 49 7.45 3.67 -24.18
CA ALA A 49 7.29 2.24 -24.01
C ALA A 49 7.64 1.79 -22.59
N GLN A 50 8.74 2.29 -22.02
CA GLN A 50 9.12 2.02 -20.63
C GLN A 50 8.08 2.57 -19.64
N MET A 51 7.55 3.75 -19.89
CA MET A 51 6.50 4.36 -19.03
C MET A 51 5.22 3.52 -19.00
N VAL A 52 4.84 2.89 -20.12
CA VAL A 52 3.69 1.97 -20.17
C VAL A 52 3.93 0.75 -19.28
N VAL A 53 5.13 0.16 -19.31
CA VAL A 53 5.48 -0.99 -18.47
C VAL A 53 5.46 -0.61 -16.99
N VAL A 54 5.99 0.56 -16.64
CA VAL A 54 5.96 1.06 -15.25
C VAL A 54 4.52 1.31 -14.80
N ALA A 55 3.69 1.90 -15.66
CA ALA A 55 2.27 2.14 -15.34
C ALA A 55 1.51 0.83 -15.08
N ASP A 56 1.77 -0.22 -15.87
CA ASP A 56 1.18 -1.54 -15.67
C ASP A 56 1.64 -2.21 -14.37
N GLY A 57 2.95 -2.11 -14.07
CA GLY A 57 3.50 -2.55 -12.79
C GLY A 57 2.88 -1.83 -11.59
N MET A 58 2.69 -0.51 -11.68
CA MET A 58 2.03 0.30 -10.65
C MET A 58 0.55 -0.05 -10.50
N ALA A 59 -0.16 -0.31 -11.60
CA ALA A 59 -1.55 -0.76 -11.56
C ALA A 59 -1.69 -2.10 -10.82
N THR A 60 -0.79 -3.04 -11.11
CA THR A 60 -0.71 -4.35 -10.45
C THR A 60 -0.42 -4.21 -8.95
N GLN A 61 0.57 -3.41 -8.58
CA GLN A 61 0.88 -3.14 -7.17
C GLN A 61 -0.28 -2.46 -6.44
N THR A 62 -0.95 -1.49 -7.08
CA THR A 62 -2.11 -0.80 -6.53
C THR A 62 -3.27 -1.76 -6.29
N ALA A 63 -3.53 -2.69 -7.22
CA ALA A 63 -4.56 -3.71 -7.06
C ALA A 63 -4.23 -4.65 -5.90
N TYR A 64 -2.97 -5.06 -5.75
CA TYR A 64 -2.50 -5.88 -4.64
C TYR A 64 -2.66 -5.17 -3.30
N LEU A 65 -2.20 -3.91 -3.19
CA LEU A 65 -2.37 -3.07 -2.01
C LEU A 65 -3.85 -2.90 -1.64
N LYS A 66 -4.72 -2.61 -2.61
CA LYS A 66 -6.17 -2.55 -2.38
C LYS A 66 -6.73 -3.87 -1.84
N SER A 67 -6.23 -5.02 -2.29
CA SER A 67 -6.62 -6.34 -1.77
C SER A 67 -6.16 -6.54 -0.32
N LEU A 68 -4.92 -6.15 0.00
CA LEU A 68 -4.42 -6.18 1.38
C LEU A 68 -5.26 -5.29 2.30
N MET A 69 -5.51 -4.05 1.89
CA MET A 69 -6.31 -3.10 2.65
C MET A 69 -7.76 -3.56 2.83
N LYS A 70 -8.37 -4.20 1.82
CA LYS A 70 -9.72 -4.80 1.98
C LYS A 70 -9.73 -5.92 3.02
N ARG A 71 -8.69 -6.77 3.07
CA ARG A 71 -8.56 -7.80 4.12
C ARG A 71 -8.37 -7.17 5.49
N ASP A 72 -7.54 -6.14 5.60
CA ASP A 72 -7.27 -5.45 6.86
C ASP A 72 -8.46 -4.62 7.35
N ASN A 73 -9.27 -4.06 6.45
CA ASN A 73 -10.47 -3.29 6.77
C ASN A 73 -11.65 -4.18 7.18
N ALA A 74 -11.91 -5.27 6.45
CA ALA A 74 -12.87 -6.29 6.88
C ALA A 74 -12.49 -6.87 8.25
N PHE A 75 -11.19 -6.96 8.52
CA PHE A 75 -10.67 -7.32 9.83
C PHE A 75 -10.78 -6.17 10.85
N SER A 76 -10.62 -4.90 10.45
CA SER A 76 -10.73 -3.72 11.32
C SER A 76 -12.15 -3.41 11.79
N GLU A 77 -13.17 -3.69 10.98
CA GLU A 77 -14.57 -3.53 11.40
C GLU A 77 -14.88 -4.44 12.59
N THR A 78 -14.25 -5.61 12.66
CA THR A 78 -14.33 -6.47 13.85
C THR A 78 -13.44 -6.01 15.00
N ARG A 79 -12.42 -5.16 14.79
CA ARG A 79 -11.50 -4.69 15.86
C ARG A 79 -12.17 -3.75 16.87
N GLY A 80 -13.32 -3.14 16.54
CA GLY A 80 -13.90 -2.05 17.32
C GLY A 80 -14.55 -2.39 18.66
N SER A 81 -15.05 -3.61 18.90
CA SER A 81 -15.82 -3.86 20.14
C SER A 81 -15.90 -5.31 20.65
N THR A 82 -15.43 -6.31 19.90
CA THR A 82 -15.69 -7.72 20.26
C THR A 82 -14.82 -8.25 21.40
N PHE A 83 -13.55 -7.84 21.46
CA PHE A 83 -12.57 -8.39 22.40
C PHE A 83 -11.82 -7.25 23.09
N PRO A 84 -11.46 -7.40 24.38
CA PRO A 84 -11.73 -8.55 25.24
C PRO A 84 -13.19 -8.59 25.74
N ILE A 85 -13.76 -9.79 25.86
CA ILE A 85 -15.11 -10.02 26.39
C ILE A 85 -15.10 -9.86 27.91
N SER A 86 -15.94 -8.99 28.43
CA SER A 86 -16.01 -8.66 29.86
C SER A 86 -17.22 -9.23 30.59
N SER A 87 -18.24 -9.71 29.87
CA SER A 87 -19.50 -10.16 30.47
C SER A 87 -19.99 -11.46 29.85
N GLU A 88 -20.85 -12.17 30.59
CA GLU A 88 -21.54 -13.37 30.10
C GLU A 88 -22.45 -13.06 28.91
N THR A 89 -23.16 -11.93 28.93
CA THR A 89 -23.97 -11.46 27.81
C THR A 89 -23.12 -11.24 26.56
N GLY A 90 -21.95 -10.61 26.72
CA GLY A 90 -21.00 -10.46 25.61
C GLY A 90 -20.50 -11.80 25.08
N LEU A 91 -20.33 -12.81 25.94
CA LEU A 91 -19.94 -14.15 25.51
C LEU A 91 -21.05 -14.83 24.69
N MET A 92 -22.32 -14.61 25.02
CA MET A 92 -23.47 -15.07 24.22
C MET A 92 -23.56 -14.35 22.86
N GLU A 93 -23.39 -13.03 22.85
CA GLU A 93 -23.40 -12.23 21.62
C GLU A 93 -22.28 -12.66 20.67
N VAL A 94 -21.08 -12.85 21.20
CA VAL A 94 -19.94 -13.32 20.40
C VAL A 94 -20.16 -14.75 19.90
N ASP A 95 -20.75 -15.65 20.68
CA ASP A 95 -21.09 -17.01 20.22
C ASP A 95 -22.05 -16.99 19.00
N LEU A 96 -23.05 -16.11 19.02
CA LEU A 96 -23.95 -15.86 17.90
C LEU A 96 -23.20 -15.30 16.69
N LEU A 97 -22.38 -14.25 16.87
CA LEU A 97 -21.62 -13.65 15.77
C LEU A 97 -20.62 -14.62 15.12
N ILE A 98 -20.02 -15.51 15.91
CA ILE A 98 -19.14 -16.57 15.40
C ILE A 98 -19.93 -17.58 14.57
N SER A 99 -21.18 -17.86 14.93
CA SER A 99 -22.02 -18.77 14.16
C SER A 99 -22.30 -18.25 12.74
N GLU A 100 -22.38 -16.93 12.57
CA GLU A 100 -22.60 -16.27 11.29
C GLU A 100 -21.30 -16.10 10.48
N ASN A 101 -20.19 -15.77 11.15
CA ASN A 101 -18.95 -15.33 10.50
C ASN A 101 -17.70 -16.06 11.01
N LYS A 102 -17.79 -17.39 11.17
CA LYS A 102 -16.79 -18.22 11.87
C LYS A 102 -15.33 -17.95 11.49
N ASP A 103 -15.00 -17.91 10.20
CA ASP A 103 -13.60 -17.82 9.75
C ASP A 103 -12.91 -16.53 10.19
N ILE A 104 -13.65 -15.42 10.23
CA ILE A 104 -13.13 -14.11 10.64
C ILE A 104 -12.76 -14.14 12.13
N TYR A 105 -13.64 -14.69 12.97
CA TYR A 105 -13.43 -14.77 14.41
C TYR A 105 -12.37 -15.81 14.78
N VAL A 106 -12.32 -16.96 14.11
CA VAL A 106 -11.24 -17.95 14.30
C VAL A 106 -9.89 -17.34 13.98
N ARG A 107 -9.76 -16.66 12.84
CA ARG A 107 -8.51 -15.97 12.48
C ARG A 107 -8.14 -14.90 13.50
N LYS A 108 -9.12 -14.12 13.95
CA LYS A 108 -8.90 -13.05 14.94
C LYS A 108 -8.45 -13.60 16.30
N MET A 109 -9.15 -14.61 16.83
CA MET A 109 -8.76 -15.28 18.08
C MET A 109 -7.36 -15.88 17.95
N LYS A 110 -7.04 -16.52 16.82
CA LYS A 110 -5.69 -17.05 16.55
C LYS A 110 -4.63 -15.95 16.62
N MET A 111 -4.83 -14.84 15.93
CA MET A 111 -3.89 -13.71 15.97
C MET A 111 -3.71 -13.14 17.37
N LEU A 112 -4.79 -13.04 18.16
CA LEU A 112 -4.71 -12.55 19.54
C LEU A 112 -3.96 -13.53 20.46
N LEU A 113 -4.14 -14.83 20.24
CA LEU A 113 -3.48 -15.89 21.00
C LEU A 113 -1.99 -16.04 20.64
N GLU A 114 -1.60 -15.78 19.40
CA GLU A 114 -0.21 -15.87 18.91
C GLU A 114 0.72 -14.74 19.42
N GLN A 115 0.16 -13.67 19.99
CA GLN A 115 0.96 -12.53 20.49
C GLN A 115 1.87 -12.88 21.67
N ALA A 116 1.54 -13.92 22.45
CA ALA A 116 2.31 -14.34 23.62
C ALA A 116 2.00 -15.80 24.00
N GLN A 117 2.61 -16.30 25.08
CA GLN A 117 2.19 -17.56 25.71
C GLN A 117 0.69 -17.51 26.04
N LEU A 118 -0.01 -18.64 25.88
CA LEU A 118 -1.48 -18.74 26.04
C LEU A 118 -2.02 -18.08 27.31
N SER A 119 -1.35 -18.28 28.45
CA SER A 119 -1.74 -17.67 29.73
C SER A 119 -1.72 -16.14 29.72
N LYS A 120 -0.85 -15.53 28.90
CA LYS A 120 -0.70 -14.09 28.75
C LYS A 120 -1.52 -13.52 27.60
N SER A 121 -1.86 -14.32 26.59
CA SER A 121 -2.60 -13.88 25.41
C SER A 121 -4.11 -14.13 25.49
N LEU A 122 -4.57 -15.07 26.33
CA LEU A 122 -6.00 -15.33 26.54
C LEU A 122 -6.76 -14.08 27.04
N LYS A 123 -6.09 -13.23 27.82
CA LYS A 123 -6.64 -11.96 28.30
C LYS A 123 -6.99 -10.96 27.19
N ASN A 124 -6.45 -11.17 25.99
CA ASN A 124 -6.79 -10.38 24.81
C ASN A 124 -8.15 -10.79 24.20
N ILE A 125 -8.70 -11.94 24.59
CA ILE A 125 -10.00 -12.47 24.13
C ILE A 125 -11.05 -12.35 25.24
N MET A 126 -10.71 -12.70 26.48
CA MET A 126 -11.62 -12.63 27.62
C MET A 126 -10.93 -11.88 28.75
N THR A 127 -11.64 -11.03 29.48
CA THR A 127 -11.08 -10.38 30.67
C THR A 127 -10.68 -11.41 31.75
N GLU A 128 -9.75 -11.03 32.63
CA GLU A 128 -9.28 -11.91 33.72
C GLU A 128 -10.41 -12.37 34.65
N ASP A 129 -11.35 -11.47 34.96
CA ASP A 129 -12.54 -11.78 35.75
C ASP A 129 -13.38 -12.90 35.10
N LEU A 130 -13.59 -12.80 33.79
CA LEU A 130 -14.35 -13.79 33.03
C LEU A 130 -13.58 -15.12 32.94
N ILE A 131 -12.27 -15.09 32.74
CA ILE A 131 -11.42 -16.30 32.74
C ILE A 131 -11.51 -17.03 34.09
N CYS A 132 -11.56 -16.29 35.20
CA CYS A 132 -11.67 -16.88 36.53
C CYS A 132 -13.02 -17.58 36.76
N CYS A 133 -14.10 -17.03 36.22
CA CYS A 133 -15.48 -17.52 36.37
C CYS A 133 -15.80 -18.76 35.51
N TYR A 134 -14.99 -19.06 34.49
CA TYR A 134 -15.28 -20.13 33.52
C TYR A 134 -14.19 -21.22 33.51
N ASN A 135 -14.60 -22.45 33.20
CA ASN A 135 -13.71 -23.49 32.72
C ASN A 135 -14.39 -24.22 31.54
N VAL A 136 -13.72 -25.21 30.95
CA VAL A 136 -14.26 -25.90 29.77
C VAL A 136 -15.57 -26.64 30.09
N ASP A 137 -15.60 -27.37 31.21
CA ASP A 137 -16.65 -28.33 31.53
C ASP A 137 -17.79 -27.80 32.42
N GLY A 138 -17.61 -26.66 33.08
CA GLY A 138 -18.57 -26.11 34.05
C GLY A 138 -18.53 -26.78 35.41
N VAL A 139 -17.34 -27.15 35.88
CA VAL A 139 -17.15 -27.87 37.16
C VAL A 139 -16.57 -26.97 38.25
N SER A 140 -16.67 -27.39 39.53
CA SER A 140 -16.11 -26.68 40.69
C SER A 140 -16.63 -25.24 40.87
N GLY A 141 -17.94 -25.04 40.71
CA GLY A 141 -18.58 -23.73 40.88
C GLY A 141 -18.33 -22.73 39.74
N LYS A 142 -17.65 -23.16 38.67
CA LYS A 142 -17.42 -22.35 37.46
C LYS A 142 -18.44 -22.67 36.38
N LYS A 143 -18.67 -21.72 35.48
CA LYS A 143 -19.52 -21.90 34.30
C LYS A 143 -18.74 -22.60 33.18
N GLY A 144 -19.45 -23.33 32.33
CA GLY A 144 -18.84 -24.17 31.29
C GLY A 144 -18.77 -23.48 29.94
N LEU A 145 -17.59 -23.31 29.36
CA LEU A 145 -17.43 -22.77 27.99
C LEU A 145 -18.07 -23.67 26.93
N LYS A 146 -18.25 -24.97 27.21
CA LYS A 146 -18.95 -25.92 26.32
C LYS A 146 -20.38 -25.52 25.98
N GLN A 147 -21.02 -24.66 26.78
CA GLN A 147 -22.38 -24.17 26.48
C GLN A 147 -22.41 -23.22 25.28
N TYR A 148 -21.28 -22.57 24.95
CA TYR A 148 -21.12 -21.69 23.80
C TYR A 148 -20.59 -22.50 22.60
N LYS A 149 -21.53 -22.97 21.77
CA LYS A 149 -21.30 -24.00 20.75
C LYS A 149 -20.37 -23.54 19.63
N SER A 150 -20.29 -22.24 19.37
CA SER A 150 -19.49 -21.65 18.30
C SER A 150 -18.17 -21.09 18.86
N PHE A 151 -18.22 -20.47 20.03
CA PHE A 151 -17.11 -19.83 20.70
C PHE A 151 -16.01 -20.81 21.09
N LEU A 152 -16.33 -21.87 21.83
CA LEU A 152 -15.31 -22.81 22.29
C LEU A 152 -14.57 -23.49 21.13
N PRO A 153 -15.24 -24.01 20.07
CA PRO A 153 -14.54 -24.54 18.90
C PRO A 153 -13.72 -23.49 18.15
N ALA A 154 -14.18 -22.24 18.09
CA ALA A 154 -13.44 -21.17 17.45
C ALA A 154 -12.17 -20.81 18.23
N LEU A 155 -12.27 -20.77 19.56
CA LEU A 155 -11.14 -20.53 20.46
C LEU A 155 -10.10 -21.64 20.38
N LEU A 156 -10.54 -22.90 20.30
CA LEU A 156 -9.67 -24.08 20.21
C LEU A 156 -9.05 -24.28 18.81
N GLY A 157 -9.51 -23.55 17.81
CA GLY A 157 -8.91 -23.53 16.48
C GLY A 157 -8.74 -24.93 15.86
N LYS A 158 -9.72 -25.86 16.04
CA LYS A 158 -9.65 -27.17 15.38
C LYS A 158 -9.68 -27.01 13.86
N GLN A 159 -8.51 -26.85 13.27
CA GLN A 159 -8.26 -27.12 11.86
C GLN A 159 -8.33 -28.64 11.67
N LYS A 160 -9.15 -29.10 10.73
CA LYS A 160 -8.78 -30.29 9.98
C LYS A 160 -7.47 -29.91 9.27
N ASN A 161 -6.35 -30.33 9.84
CA ASN A 161 -5.05 -30.20 9.21
C ASN A 161 -5.02 -31.23 8.08
N ILE A 162 -5.42 -30.80 6.87
CA ILE A 162 -5.28 -31.60 5.65
C ILE A 162 -3.90 -31.32 5.08
N TYR A 163 -2.88 -31.90 5.71
CA TYR A 163 -1.56 -32.13 5.12
C TYR A 163 -0.96 -33.38 5.76
N TYR A 164 -1.15 -34.52 5.10
CA TYR A 164 -0.10 -35.45 4.66
C TYR A 164 -0.59 -36.08 3.36
#